data_AF-A0A2Z6REN0-F1
#
_entry.id   AF-A0A2Z6REN0-F1
#
_cell.length_a   1.000
_cell.length_b   1.000
_cell.length_c   1.000
_cell.angle_alpha   90.00
_cell.angle_beta   90.00
_cell.angle_gamma   90.00
#
_symmetry.space_group_name_H-M   'P 1'
#
loop_
_entity.id
_entity.type
_entity.pdbx_description
1 polymer ?
#
loop_
_entity_poly.entity_id
_entity_poly.type
_entity_poly.pdbx_seq_one_letter_code
_entity_poly.pdbx_strand_id
1 'polypeptide(L)'
;MMGINDHLPTSDIINVKSNPKEILNNKFYTNYLNTFRQRHHNMLSNLLNKANKALKNDSIYSVTLKPQLAPSNDPHDYMSLARYFWPDPDKQDGLPYLRKDGYPNPEIETVKDYSLLRKLFDDVENLGFAYYFTRNDSYVEKAVYRIKEWFINPKTRMNPNLNYASFIKGQELGRRTGVLDMHPIYRMLQSIPIMRLSRKWDHSAERKLKNWISKYYYWFIDREEEARKYSREALINRVNEGILPTGQQPYETKRPTSWDYSVFNLQALFLLAERSQYFGFDGWNYVGPRGQSIKKAVDYLLPFALSDGKSWPFKNINGFETNNYVKLLELAFVIWPDDRYLKTITILRSNNREDNYLCIWSLMTNRQLWTCLK
;
A
#
# COMPACT_ATOMS: atom_id res chain seq x y z
N MET A 1 24.22 -29.62 21.31
CA MET A 1 25.21 -29.51 20.22
C MET A 1 24.71 -30.35 19.06
N MET A 2 24.30 -29.71 17.97
CA MET A 2 24.39 -30.18 16.57
C MET A 2 23.77 -29.06 15.73
N GLY A 3 24.63 -28.38 14.98
CA GLY A 3 24.29 -27.25 14.12
C GLY A 3 23.76 -27.72 12.77
N ILE A 4 22.82 -26.94 12.24
CA ILE A 4 22.34 -27.08 10.86
C ILE A 4 23.05 -26.00 10.06
N ASN A 5 23.89 -26.45 9.13
CA ASN A 5 24.54 -25.63 8.10
C ASN A 5 23.51 -25.29 7.02
N ASP A 6 23.14 -24.01 6.90
CA ASP A 6 22.51 -23.48 5.70
C ASP A 6 23.54 -22.68 4.89
N HIS A 7 24.23 -23.36 3.98
CA HIS A 7 24.91 -22.71 2.88
C HIS A 7 23.87 -22.30 1.82
N LEU A 8 23.52 -21.02 1.79
CA LEU A 8 22.95 -20.36 0.62
C LEU A 8 24.07 -19.53 -0.05
N PRO A 9 24.17 -19.55 -1.40
CA PRO A 9 25.30 -18.97 -2.11
C PRO A 9 25.37 -17.45 -1.95
N THR A 10 26.48 -16.98 -1.40
CA THR A 10 26.88 -15.57 -1.29
C THR A 10 27.77 -15.21 -2.48
N SER A 11 27.20 -14.61 -3.52
CA SER A 11 27.82 -13.85 -4.64
C SER A 11 26.72 -13.70 -5.69
N ASP A 12 26.29 -12.54 -6.19
CA ASP A 12 26.94 -11.25 -6.38
C ASP A 12 25.86 -10.16 -6.45
N ILE A 13 25.66 -9.33 -5.41
CA ILE A 13 24.99 -8.02 -5.54
C ILE A 13 25.57 -7.05 -4.50
N ILE A 14 26.27 -6.03 -5.04
CA ILE A 14 26.68 -4.73 -4.47
C ILE A 14 27.92 -4.70 -3.56
N ASN A 15 29.05 -4.39 -4.22
CA ASN A 15 30.20 -3.71 -3.66
C ASN A 15 29.80 -2.29 -3.22
N VAL A 16 29.39 -2.13 -1.96
CA VAL A 16 29.27 -0.82 -1.31
C VAL A 16 30.67 -0.40 -0.87
N LYS A 17 31.30 0.51 -1.62
CA LYS A 17 32.60 1.12 -1.26
C LYS A 17 32.53 2.12 -0.08
N SER A 18 31.67 1.86 0.91
CA SER A 18 31.70 2.57 2.20
C SER A 18 31.68 1.54 3.32
N ASN A 19 32.61 1.71 4.26
CA ASN A 19 32.78 0.79 5.38
C ASN A 19 31.52 0.85 6.27
N PRO A 20 30.82 -0.26 6.52
CA PRO A 20 29.64 -0.29 7.39
C PRO A 20 29.90 0.32 8.79
N LYS A 21 31.15 0.29 9.27
CA LYS A 21 31.54 0.91 10.53
C LYS A 21 31.57 2.45 10.51
N GLU A 22 31.78 3.09 9.36
CA GLU A 22 31.74 4.57 9.25
C GLU A 22 30.31 5.12 9.31
N ILE A 23 29.34 4.40 8.72
CA ILE A 23 27.92 4.76 8.76
C ILE A 23 27.39 4.74 10.21
N LEU A 24 27.81 3.76 11.00
CA LEU A 24 27.40 3.59 12.40
C LEU A 24 27.96 4.66 13.34
N ASN A 25 29.10 5.28 13.00
CA ASN A 25 29.78 6.30 13.81
C ASN A 25 29.36 7.74 13.47
N ASN A 26 28.50 7.93 12.48
CA ASN A 26 28.00 9.26 12.16
C ASN A 26 27.05 9.75 13.27
N LYS A 27 27.35 10.90 13.87
CA LYS A 27 26.56 11.56 14.92
C LYS A 27 25.07 11.69 14.54
N PHE A 28 24.75 11.82 13.26
CA PHE A 28 23.38 11.83 12.75
C PHE A 28 22.70 10.45 12.86
N TYR A 29 23.42 9.37 12.58
CA TYR A 29 22.90 8.01 12.67
C TYR A 29 22.66 7.56 14.12
N THR A 30 23.55 7.91 15.05
CA THR A 30 23.36 7.63 16.48
C THR A 30 22.15 8.39 17.05
N ASN A 31 21.95 9.65 16.63
CA ASN A 31 20.78 10.43 17.05
C ASN A 31 19.48 9.88 16.43
N TYR A 32 19.53 9.41 15.18
CA TYR A 32 18.45 8.67 14.53
C TYR A 32 18.09 7.40 15.32
N LEU A 33 19.07 6.57 15.70
CA LEU A 33 18.84 5.34 16.47
C LEU A 33 18.24 5.61 17.87
N ASN A 34 18.64 6.67 18.56
CA ASN A 34 18.09 7.00 19.88
C ASN A 34 16.64 7.52 19.79
N THR A 35 16.37 8.40 18.82
CA THR A 35 15.00 8.85 18.50
C THR A 35 14.11 7.66 18.13
N PHE A 36 14.65 6.72 17.37
CA PHE A 36 13.98 5.49 16.95
C PHE A 36 13.64 4.58 18.13
N ARG A 37 14.55 4.38 19.09
CA ARG A 37 14.28 3.57 20.30
C ARG A 37 13.18 4.15 21.18
N GLN A 38 13.13 5.46 21.37
CA GLN A 38 12.07 6.10 22.16
C GLN A 38 10.71 6.03 21.44
N ARG A 39 10.70 6.23 20.11
CA ARG A 39 9.50 6.08 19.27
C ARG A 39 9.00 4.64 19.21
N HIS A 40 9.89 3.64 19.33
CA HIS A 40 9.54 2.22 19.36
C HIS A 40 8.51 1.86 20.45
N HIS A 41 8.59 2.47 21.64
CA HIS A 41 7.63 2.21 22.73
C HIS A 41 6.22 2.75 22.41
N ASN A 42 6.12 4.00 21.95
CA ASN A 42 4.85 4.59 21.54
C ASN A 42 4.22 3.85 20.36
N MET A 43 5.07 3.42 19.43
CA MET A 43 4.68 2.66 18.25
C MET A 43 4.13 1.27 18.60
N LEU A 44 4.79 0.55 19.50
CA LEU A 44 4.29 -0.73 20.01
C LEU A 44 2.97 -0.53 20.75
N SER A 45 2.86 0.49 21.61
CA SER A 45 1.61 0.83 22.30
C SER A 45 0.47 1.10 21.32
N ASN A 46 0.72 1.88 20.26
CA ASN A 46 -0.26 2.16 19.21
C ASN A 46 -0.68 0.92 18.43
N LEU A 47 0.26 0.04 18.07
CA LEU A 47 -0.02 -1.24 17.45
C LEU A 47 -0.91 -2.10 18.35
N LEU A 48 -0.55 -2.25 19.63
CA LEU A 48 -1.33 -3.03 20.59
C LEU A 48 -2.72 -2.44 20.81
N ASN A 49 -2.86 -1.12 20.84
CA ASN A 49 -4.17 -0.47 20.91
C ASN A 49 -5.04 -0.78 19.69
N LYS A 50 -4.47 -0.72 18.47
CA LYS A 50 -5.18 -1.08 17.22
C LYS A 50 -5.55 -2.57 17.20
N ALA A 51 -4.61 -3.45 17.56
CA ALA A 51 -4.84 -4.88 17.61
C ALA A 51 -5.87 -5.28 18.69
N ASN A 52 -5.84 -4.65 19.87
CA ASN A 52 -6.84 -4.88 20.93
C ASN A 52 -8.23 -4.41 20.52
N LYS A 53 -8.34 -3.30 19.78
CA LYS A 53 -9.60 -2.85 19.18
C LYS A 53 -10.10 -3.85 18.14
N ALA A 54 -9.22 -4.34 17.25
CA ALA A 54 -9.58 -5.36 16.26
C ALA A 54 -9.98 -6.69 16.92
N LEU A 55 -9.30 -7.09 17.99
CA LEU A 55 -9.59 -8.29 18.77
C LEU A 55 -11.01 -8.26 19.36
N LYS A 56 -11.38 -7.12 19.96
CA LYS A 56 -12.70 -6.88 20.58
C LYS A 56 -13.81 -6.55 19.59
N ASN A 57 -13.50 -6.32 18.32
CA ASN A 57 -14.51 -5.95 17.34
C ASN A 57 -15.30 -7.19 16.91
N ASP A 58 -16.60 -7.22 17.18
CA ASP A 58 -17.49 -8.32 16.81
C ASP A 58 -18.49 -7.96 15.68
N SER A 59 -18.35 -6.79 15.06
CA SER A 59 -19.09 -6.47 13.84
C SER A 59 -18.74 -7.47 12.73
N ILE A 60 -19.74 -7.93 11.99
CA ILE A 60 -19.56 -8.88 10.87
C ILE A 60 -18.93 -8.16 9.68
N TYR A 61 -17.88 -8.74 9.09
CA TYR A 61 -17.32 -8.26 7.82
C TYR A 61 -17.76 -9.18 6.71
N SER A 62 -18.67 -8.71 5.86
CA SER A 62 -19.15 -9.50 4.72
C SER A 62 -19.66 -8.61 3.61
N VAL A 63 -19.39 -9.01 2.37
CA VAL A 63 -20.00 -8.41 1.18
C VAL A 63 -21.50 -8.65 1.13
N THR A 64 -22.02 -9.67 1.82
CA THR A 64 -23.45 -10.00 1.82
C THR A 64 -24.30 -9.06 2.67
N LEU A 65 -23.69 -8.09 3.37
CA LEU A 65 -24.40 -7.12 4.22
C LEU A 65 -24.89 -5.89 3.46
N LYS A 66 -24.42 -5.66 2.23
CA LYS A 66 -24.79 -4.47 1.48
C LYS A 66 -26.29 -4.45 1.18
N PRO A 67 -26.97 -3.31 1.38
CA PRO A 67 -28.42 -3.21 1.13
C PRO A 67 -28.73 -3.20 -0.37
N GLN A 68 -27.77 -2.77 -1.20
CA GLN A 68 -27.89 -2.74 -2.65
C GLN A 68 -27.03 -3.82 -3.26
N LEU A 69 -27.64 -4.70 -4.05
CA LEU A 69 -26.92 -5.73 -4.81
C LEU A 69 -26.31 -5.14 -6.09
N ALA A 70 -25.24 -5.80 -6.55
CA ALA A 70 -24.72 -5.59 -7.89
C ALA A 70 -25.74 -6.06 -8.95
N PRO A 71 -25.63 -5.60 -10.21
CA PRO A 71 -26.50 -6.05 -11.31
C PRO A 71 -26.60 -7.58 -11.51
N SER A 72 -25.63 -8.38 -11.05
CA SER A 72 -25.71 -9.85 -11.06
C SER A 72 -26.78 -10.42 -10.13
N ASN A 73 -27.29 -9.63 -9.18
CA ASN A 73 -28.13 -10.06 -8.06
C ASN A 73 -27.48 -11.12 -7.14
N ASP A 74 -26.16 -11.34 -7.22
CA ASP A 74 -25.43 -12.19 -6.27
C ASP A 74 -24.94 -11.36 -5.07
N PRO A 75 -25.40 -11.64 -3.83
CA PRO A 75 -24.91 -10.95 -2.63
C PRO A 75 -23.42 -11.17 -2.35
N HIS A 76 -22.82 -12.23 -2.91
CA HIS A 76 -21.39 -12.53 -2.77
C HIS A 76 -20.49 -11.72 -3.70
N ASP A 77 -21.05 -11.01 -4.68
CA ASP A 77 -20.24 -10.16 -5.56
C ASP A 77 -19.82 -8.88 -4.84
N TYR A 78 -18.52 -8.60 -4.82
CA TYR A 78 -18.00 -7.35 -4.25
C TYR A 78 -18.45 -6.16 -5.09
N MET A 79 -18.99 -5.14 -4.42
CA MET A 79 -19.41 -3.90 -5.05
C MET A 79 -18.81 -2.69 -4.33
N SER A 80 -18.34 -1.71 -5.07
CA SER A 80 -17.97 -0.41 -4.52
C SER A 80 -18.35 0.69 -5.49
N LEU A 81 -18.70 1.88 -5.01
CA LEU A 81 -19.08 2.97 -5.90
C LEU A 81 -17.87 3.81 -6.32
N ALA A 82 -17.93 4.36 -7.53
CA ALA A 82 -16.91 5.25 -8.05
C ALA A 82 -16.88 6.56 -7.25
N ARG A 83 -15.79 6.77 -6.51
CA ARG A 83 -15.59 7.88 -5.56
C ARG A 83 -15.98 9.26 -6.07
N TYR A 84 -15.75 9.59 -7.33
CA TYR A 84 -15.91 10.95 -7.88
C TYR A 84 -17.07 11.09 -8.86
N PHE A 85 -18.07 10.21 -8.80
CA PHE A 85 -19.23 10.25 -9.68
C PHE A 85 -20.47 10.62 -8.88
N TRP A 86 -21.18 11.64 -9.35
CA TRP A 86 -22.34 12.24 -8.69
C TRP A 86 -23.57 12.15 -9.59
N PRO A 87 -24.79 12.07 -9.03
CA PRO A 87 -25.99 12.17 -9.84
C PRO A 87 -26.03 13.49 -10.62
N ASP A 88 -26.56 13.43 -11.83
CA ASP A 88 -26.83 14.60 -12.67
C ASP A 88 -28.01 15.40 -12.08
N PRO A 89 -27.81 16.63 -11.61
CA PRO A 89 -28.89 17.43 -11.01
C PRO A 89 -29.98 17.82 -12.01
N ASP A 90 -29.69 17.76 -13.32
CA ASP A 90 -30.63 18.15 -14.39
C ASP A 90 -31.53 16.98 -14.81
N LYS A 91 -31.40 15.82 -14.17
CA LYS A 91 -32.11 14.58 -14.50
C LYS A 91 -32.93 14.10 -13.31
N GLN A 92 -34.18 13.73 -13.57
CA GLN A 92 -35.12 13.32 -12.52
C GLN A 92 -34.66 12.06 -11.76
N ASP A 93 -33.96 11.16 -12.44
CA ASP A 93 -33.36 9.94 -11.87
C ASP A 93 -31.88 10.09 -11.51
N GLY A 94 -31.30 11.27 -11.75
CA GLY A 94 -29.89 11.57 -11.52
C GLY A 94 -28.92 10.84 -12.46
N LEU A 95 -29.39 10.22 -13.55
CA LEU A 95 -28.57 9.45 -14.49
C LEU A 95 -28.36 10.20 -15.83
N PRO A 96 -27.20 10.04 -16.49
CA PRO A 96 -26.01 9.29 -16.05
C PRO A 96 -25.22 10.08 -15.00
N TYR A 97 -24.48 9.39 -14.13
CA TYR A 97 -23.66 10.08 -13.14
C TYR A 97 -22.51 10.85 -13.81
N LEU A 98 -22.27 12.08 -13.33
CA LEU A 98 -21.27 12.99 -13.81
C LEU A 98 -20.00 12.93 -12.96
N ARG A 99 -18.83 12.94 -13.60
CA ARG A 99 -17.54 12.94 -12.90
C ARG A 99 -17.23 14.33 -12.32
N LYS A 100 -17.07 14.43 -11.00
CA LYS A 100 -16.56 15.61 -10.28
C LYS A 100 -15.24 15.25 -9.60
N ASP A 101 -14.15 15.33 -10.37
CA ASP A 101 -12.82 14.89 -9.93
C ASP A 101 -12.36 15.62 -8.67
N GLY A 102 -11.86 14.89 -7.68
CA GLY A 102 -11.40 15.45 -6.40
C GLY A 102 -12.52 15.74 -5.39
N TYR A 103 -13.80 15.56 -5.75
CA TYR A 103 -14.94 15.74 -4.84
C TYR A 103 -15.60 14.39 -4.55
N PRO A 104 -15.27 13.73 -3.41
CA PRO A 104 -15.83 12.42 -3.08
C PRO A 104 -17.36 12.49 -2.92
N ASN A 105 -18.09 11.64 -3.63
CA ASN A 105 -19.51 11.45 -3.41
C ASN A 105 -19.71 10.61 -2.13
N PRO A 106 -20.39 11.13 -1.07
CA PRO A 106 -20.63 10.39 0.15
C PRO A 106 -21.45 9.11 -0.05
N GLU A 107 -22.16 8.98 -1.17
CA GLU A 107 -22.84 7.73 -1.51
C GLU A 107 -21.91 6.52 -1.55
N ILE A 108 -20.60 6.69 -1.74
CA ILE A 108 -19.65 5.58 -1.64
C ILE A 108 -19.80 4.78 -0.34
N GLU A 109 -20.28 5.42 0.73
CA GLU A 109 -20.51 4.81 2.02
C GLU A 109 -21.82 4.01 2.13
N THR A 110 -22.71 4.05 1.14
CA THR A 110 -23.93 3.22 1.12
C THR A 110 -23.63 1.76 0.77
N VAL A 111 -22.52 1.51 0.07
CA VAL A 111 -21.99 0.18 -0.20
C VAL A 111 -20.73 -0.05 0.64
N LYS A 112 -20.89 -0.80 1.73
CA LYS A 112 -19.83 -0.94 2.75
C LYS A 112 -18.72 -1.92 2.40
N ASP A 113 -18.81 -2.66 1.29
CA ASP A 113 -17.79 -3.67 0.95
C ASP A 113 -16.38 -3.04 0.87
N TYR A 114 -16.25 -1.83 0.30
CA TYR A 114 -14.97 -1.12 0.23
C TYR A 114 -14.35 -0.85 1.61
N SER A 115 -15.13 -0.30 2.55
CA SER A 115 -14.62 0.04 3.87
C SER A 115 -14.40 -1.20 4.73
N LEU A 116 -15.29 -2.20 4.63
CA LEU A 116 -15.15 -3.47 5.35
C LEU A 116 -13.95 -4.30 4.86
N LEU A 117 -13.73 -4.40 3.54
CA LEU A 117 -12.58 -5.11 2.97
C LEU A 117 -11.25 -4.52 3.43
N ARG A 118 -11.14 -3.18 3.40
CA ARG A 118 -9.91 -2.51 3.85
C ARG A 118 -9.73 -2.62 5.35
N LYS A 119 -10.84 -2.57 6.11
CA LYS A 119 -10.80 -2.79 7.55
C LYS A 119 -10.37 -4.21 7.91
N LEU A 120 -10.80 -5.22 7.16
CA LEU A 120 -10.31 -6.59 7.26
C LEU A 120 -8.79 -6.65 7.07
N PHE A 121 -8.27 -6.04 5.99
CA PHE A 121 -6.83 -6.05 5.71
C PHE A 121 -6.02 -5.39 6.84
N ASP A 122 -6.47 -4.22 7.30
CA ASP A 122 -5.81 -3.50 8.39
C ASP A 122 -5.91 -4.27 9.72
N ASP A 123 -7.06 -4.89 10.03
CA ASP A 123 -7.24 -5.65 11.26
C ASP A 123 -6.32 -6.89 11.27
N VAL A 124 -6.27 -7.69 10.20
CA VAL A 124 -5.40 -8.88 10.12
C VAL A 124 -3.91 -8.51 10.11
N GLU A 125 -3.54 -7.37 9.51
CA GLU A 125 -2.20 -6.82 9.61
C GLU A 125 -1.83 -6.52 11.09
N ASN A 126 -2.65 -5.71 11.77
CA ASN A 126 -2.39 -5.30 13.15
C ASN A 126 -2.36 -6.50 14.11
N LEU A 127 -3.27 -7.45 13.94
CA LEU A 127 -3.33 -8.67 14.76
C LEU A 127 -2.06 -9.53 14.58
N GLY A 128 -1.61 -9.73 13.34
CA GLY A 128 -0.42 -10.53 13.07
C GLY A 128 0.87 -9.91 13.63
N PHE A 129 1.02 -8.59 13.52
CA PHE A 129 2.16 -7.90 14.12
C PHE A 129 2.08 -7.81 15.66
N ALA A 130 0.88 -7.65 16.23
CA ALA A 130 0.73 -7.72 17.68
C ALA A 130 1.09 -9.11 18.23
N TYR A 131 0.70 -10.18 17.53
CA TYR A 131 1.13 -11.54 17.85
C TYR A 131 2.66 -11.69 17.83
N TYR A 132 3.36 -11.10 16.86
CA TYR A 132 4.82 -11.15 16.79
C TYR A 132 5.51 -10.70 18.09
N PHE A 133 5.08 -9.57 18.67
CA PHE A 133 5.70 -9.01 19.88
C PHE A 133 5.22 -9.63 21.16
N THR A 134 3.94 -9.99 21.22
CA THR A 134 3.31 -10.41 22.48
C THR A 134 3.26 -11.92 22.63
N ARG A 135 3.34 -12.65 21.51
CA ARG A 135 3.04 -14.09 21.41
C ARG A 135 1.64 -14.45 21.91
N ASN A 136 0.72 -13.48 21.95
CA ASN A 136 -0.66 -13.71 22.36
C ASN A 136 -1.47 -14.35 21.21
N ASP A 137 -1.75 -15.64 21.35
CA ASP A 137 -2.48 -16.45 20.37
C ASP A 137 -3.91 -15.97 20.09
N SER A 138 -4.55 -15.21 20.99
CA SER A 138 -5.90 -14.66 20.74
C SER A 138 -5.94 -13.72 19.53
N TYR A 139 -4.84 -13.04 19.21
CA TYR A 139 -4.76 -12.22 18.01
C TYR A 139 -4.82 -13.08 16.74
N VAL A 140 -4.18 -14.26 16.76
CA VAL A 140 -4.18 -15.19 15.63
C VAL A 140 -5.55 -15.83 15.45
N GLU A 141 -6.21 -16.23 16.54
CA GLU A 141 -7.58 -16.74 16.48
C GLU A 141 -8.53 -15.74 15.82
N LYS A 142 -8.45 -14.45 16.19
CA LYS A 142 -9.27 -13.41 15.57
C LYS A 142 -8.90 -13.19 14.10
N ALA A 143 -7.62 -13.19 13.75
CA ALA A 143 -7.20 -13.04 12.36
C ALA A 143 -7.73 -14.18 11.48
N VAL A 144 -7.63 -15.43 11.94
CA VAL A 144 -8.19 -16.60 11.27
C VAL A 144 -9.71 -16.50 11.15
N TYR A 145 -10.40 -16.06 12.21
CA TYR A 145 -11.84 -15.79 12.16
C TYR A 145 -12.20 -14.81 11.04
N ARG A 146 -11.51 -13.67 10.95
CA ARG A 146 -11.75 -12.63 9.94
C ARG A 146 -11.47 -13.11 8.52
N ILE A 147 -10.40 -13.87 8.31
CA ILE A 147 -10.11 -14.52 7.02
C ILE A 147 -11.24 -15.48 6.62
N LYS A 148 -11.71 -16.31 7.56
CA LYS A 148 -12.82 -17.24 7.29
C LYS A 148 -14.11 -16.52 6.96
N GLU A 149 -14.42 -15.48 7.71
CA GLU A 149 -15.64 -14.67 7.56
C GLU A 149 -15.71 -14.07 6.15
N TRP A 150 -14.65 -13.44 5.68
CA TRP A 150 -14.68 -12.75 4.38
C TRP A 150 -14.42 -13.65 3.17
N PHE A 151 -13.55 -14.66 3.27
CA PHE A 151 -13.09 -15.40 2.08
C PHE A 151 -13.63 -16.82 1.96
N ILE A 152 -14.14 -17.42 3.04
CA ILE A 152 -14.33 -18.87 3.11
C ILE A 152 -15.76 -19.26 3.45
N ASN A 153 -16.36 -18.63 4.46
CA ASN A 153 -17.66 -19.01 4.96
C ASN A 153 -18.73 -18.83 3.88
N PRO A 154 -19.44 -19.90 3.45
CA PRO A 154 -20.39 -19.81 2.34
C PRO A 154 -21.50 -18.78 2.52
N LYS A 155 -21.84 -18.39 3.76
CA LYS A 155 -22.87 -17.38 4.04
C LYS A 155 -22.39 -15.93 3.89
N THR A 156 -21.08 -15.70 3.92
CA THR A 156 -20.49 -14.36 4.02
C THR A 156 -19.36 -14.11 3.02
N ARG A 157 -18.90 -15.15 2.32
CA ARG A 157 -17.71 -15.07 1.48
C ARG A 157 -17.88 -14.07 0.34
N MET A 158 -16.79 -13.41 -0.03
CA MET A 158 -16.70 -12.67 -1.29
C MET A 158 -16.42 -13.64 -2.45
N ASN A 159 -17.02 -13.43 -3.62
CA ASN A 159 -16.63 -14.09 -4.85
C ASN A 159 -15.25 -13.56 -5.32
N PRO A 160 -14.36 -14.40 -5.87
CA PRO A 160 -12.98 -14.02 -6.18
C PRO A 160 -12.84 -13.19 -7.46
N ASN A 161 -13.54 -12.07 -7.55
CA ASN A 161 -13.49 -11.12 -8.67
C ASN A 161 -13.83 -9.69 -8.20
N LEU A 162 -13.62 -8.69 -9.07
CA LEU A 162 -14.01 -7.30 -8.83
C LEU A 162 -14.87 -6.74 -9.97
N ASN A 163 -15.78 -7.55 -10.52
CA ASN A 163 -16.61 -7.17 -11.66
C ASN A 163 -17.41 -5.88 -11.42
N TYR A 164 -17.76 -5.58 -10.16
CA TYR A 164 -18.57 -4.42 -9.76
C TYR A 164 -17.82 -3.43 -8.85
N ALA A 165 -16.49 -3.44 -8.88
CA ALA A 165 -15.69 -2.46 -8.15
C ALA A 165 -15.61 -1.11 -8.91
N SER A 166 -15.59 0.00 -8.17
CA SER A 166 -15.62 1.36 -8.72
C SER A 166 -16.80 1.55 -9.70
N PHE A 167 -17.95 1.00 -9.35
CA PHE A 167 -19.21 1.02 -10.08
C PHE A 167 -19.80 2.42 -10.16
N ILE A 168 -20.27 2.80 -11.35
CA ILE A 168 -21.05 4.01 -11.56
C ILE A 168 -22.49 3.56 -11.72
N LYS A 169 -23.41 4.10 -10.92
CA LYS A 169 -24.83 3.76 -11.02
C LYS A 169 -25.34 4.00 -12.45
N GLY A 170 -26.15 3.06 -12.95
CA GLY A 170 -26.62 3.03 -14.34
C GLY A 170 -25.69 2.31 -15.34
N GLN A 171 -24.56 1.75 -14.89
CA GLN A 171 -23.70 0.90 -15.73
C GLN A 171 -23.98 -0.59 -15.52
N GLU A 172 -23.57 -1.43 -16.47
CA GLU A 172 -23.70 -2.90 -16.35
C GLU A 172 -22.57 -3.52 -15.52
N LEU A 173 -21.37 -2.94 -15.58
CA LEU A 173 -20.18 -3.43 -14.88
C LEU A 173 -19.47 -2.29 -14.15
N GLY A 174 -18.61 -2.69 -13.21
CA GLY A 174 -17.64 -1.83 -12.56
C GLY A 174 -16.55 -1.36 -13.53
N ARG A 175 -15.55 -0.68 -12.99
CA ARG A 175 -14.48 -0.06 -13.77
C ARG A 175 -13.14 -0.72 -13.49
N ARG A 176 -12.24 -0.65 -14.49
CA ARG A 176 -10.82 -1.05 -14.33
C ARG A 176 -10.12 -0.42 -13.11
N THR A 177 -10.55 0.79 -12.72
CA THR A 177 -10.01 1.49 -11.54
C THR A 177 -10.37 0.81 -10.22
N GLY A 178 -11.41 -0.02 -10.19
CA GLY A 178 -11.85 -0.76 -9.01
C GLY A 178 -10.85 -1.81 -8.52
N VAL A 179 -9.90 -2.23 -9.35
CA VAL A 179 -8.76 -3.07 -8.92
C VAL A 179 -7.98 -2.42 -7.77
N LEU A 180 -7.95 -1.08 -7.69
CA LEU A 180 -7.27 -0.35 -6.62
C LEU A 180 -7.90 -0.56 -5.24
N ASP A 181 -9.13 -1.07 -5.16
CA ASP A 181 -9.78 -1.38 -3.90
C ASP A 181 -9.06 -2.51 -3.15
N MET A 182 -8.55 -3.50 -3.90
CA MET A 182 -7.75 -4.61 -3.41
C MET A 182 -6.30 -4.23 -3.12
N HIS A 183 -5.86 -3.02 -3.45
CA HIS A 183 -4.47 -2.58 -3.27
C HIS A 183 -3.88 -2.93 -1.89
N PRO A 184 -4.56 -2.73 -0.74
CA PRO A 184 -3.97 -3.02 0.57
C PRO A 184 -3.89 -4.50 0.94
N ILE A 185 -4.33 -5.44 0.08
CA ILE A 185 -4.34 -6.87 0.42
C ILE A 185 -2.95 -7.39 0.83
N TYR A 186 -1.88 -6.83 0.28
CA TYR A 186 -0.50 -7.20 0.66
C TYR A 186 -0.25 -7.05 2.16
N ARG A 187 -0.91 -6.11 2.84
CA ARG A 187 -0.81 -5.86 4.29
C ARG A 187 -1.27 -7.05 5.12
N MET A 188 -2.35 -7.68 4.68
CA MET A 188 -2.83 -8.93 5.27
C MET A 188 -1.86 -10.07 4.95
N LEU A 189 -1.47 -10.21 3.68
CA LEU A 189 -0.68 -11.36 3.23
C LEU A 189 0.72 -11.41 3.86
N GLN A 190 1.34 -10.25 4.13
CA GLN A 190 2.66 -10.18 4.78
C GLN A 190 2.63 -10.56 6.27
N SER A 191 1.49 -10.40 6.96
CA SER A 191 1.39 -10.76 8.38
C SER A 191 1.14 -12.26 8.59
N ILE A 192 0.65 -12.97 7.57
CA ILE A 192 0.34 -14.40 7.64
C ILE A 192 1.55 -15.28 8.01
N PRO A 193 2.74 -15.16 7.38
CA PRO A 193 3.89 -16.00 7.72
C PRO A 193 4.29 -15.91 9.20
N ILE A 194 4.13 -14.73 9.81
CA ILE A 194 4.42 -14.50 11.23
C ILE A 194 3.45 -15.30 12.10
N MET A 195 2.16 -15.28 11.75
CA MET A 195 1.11 -15.96 12.52
C MET A 195 1.21 -17.48 12.44
N ARG A 196 1.91 -18.06 11.44
CA ARG A 196 2.16 -19.51 11.35
C ARG A 196 2.95 -20.07 12.54
N LEU A 197 3.64 -19.21 13.30
CA LEU A 197 4.34 -19.62 14.52
C LEU A 197 3.38 -19.92 15.69
N SER A 198 2.11 -19.50 15.58
CA SER A 198 1.09 -19.77 16.59
C SER A 198 0.51 -21.16 16.43
N ARG A 199 0.23 -21.82 17.56
CA ARG A 199 -0.49 -23.10 17.59
C ARG A 199 -1.96 -22.96 17.18
N LYS A 200 -2.49 -21.73 17.14
CA LYS A 200 -3.86 -21.41 16.71
C LYS A 200 -3.98 -21.12 15.23
N TRP A 201 -2.86 -21.14 14.49
CA TRP A 201 -2.93 -20.96 13.05
C TRP A 201 -3.66 -22.13 12.37
N ASP A 202 -4.69 -21.80 11.58
CA ASP A 202 -5.47 -22.80 10.85
C ASP A 202 -4.93 -22.98 9.43
N HIS A 203 -4.13 -24.03 9.23
CA HIS A 203 -3.58 -24.38 7.92
C HIS A 203 -4.67 -24.73 6.88
N SER A 204 -5.85 -25.20 7.29
CA SER A 204 -6.97 -25.46 6.39
C SER A 204 -7.56 -24.15 5.87
N ALA A 205 -7.73 -23.16 6.75
CA ALA A 205 -8.14 -21.81 6.37
C ALA A 205 -7.11 -21.17 5.43
N GLU A 206 -5.81 -21.32 5.70
CA GLU A 206 -4.76 -20.82 4.81
C GLU A 206 -4.84 -21.45 3.40
N ARG A 207 -5.03 -22.77 3.29
CA ARG A 207 -5.21 -23.44 1.99
C ARG A 207 -6.42 -22.90 1.23
N LYS A 208 -7.55 -22.68 1.92
CA LYS A 208 -8.77 -22.12 1.31
C LYS A 208 -8.59 -20.65 0.90
N LEU A 209 -7.89 -19.84 1.69
CA LEU A 209 -7.52 -18.48 1.34
C LEU A 209 -6.60 -18.46 0.10
N LYS A 210 -5.58 -19.32 0.07
CA LYS A 210 -4.71 -19.48 -1.11
C LYS A 210 -5.52 -19.83 -2.36
N ASN A 211 -6.45 -20.78 -2.27
CA ASN A 211 -7.34 -21.11 -3.38
C ASN A 211 -8.22 -19.92 -3.81
N TRP A 212 -8.74 -19.13 -2.87
CA TRP A 212 -9.48 -17.90 -3.19
C TRP A 212 -8.60 -16.89 -3.92
N ILE A 213 -7.39 -16.63 -3.42
CA ILE A 213 -6.42 -15.72 -4.03
C ILE A 213 -5.99 -16.24 -5.39
N SER A 214 -5.82 -17.55 -5.57
CA SER A 214 -5.52 -18.15 -6.88
C SER A 214 -6.66 -17.93 -7.85
N LYS A 215 -7.93 -18.10 -7.44
CA LYS A 215 -9.08 -17.78 -8.31
C LYS A 215 -9.18 -16.30 -8.65
N TYR A 216 -8.91 -15.43 -7.68
CA TYR A 216 -8.85 -13.98 -7.91
C TYR A 216 -7.69 -13.63 -8.85
N TYR A 217 -6.53 -14.26 -8.64
CA TYR A 217 -5.38 -14.15 -9.52
C TYR A 217 -5.78 -14.63 -10.91
N TYR A 218 -6.36 -15.82 -11.10
CA TYR A 218 -6.86 -16.29 -12.41
C TYR A 218 -7.85 -15.34 -13.06
N TRP A 219 -8.82 -14.81 -12.33
CA TRP A 219 -9.71 -13.77 -12.84
C TRP A 219 -8.95 -12.49 -13.25
N PHE A 220 -7.88 -12.17 -12.53
CA PHE A 220 -7.01 -11.02 -12.81
C PHE A 220 -6.00 -11.27 -13.95
N ILE A 221 -5.52 -12.51 -14.10
CA ILE A 221 -4.42 -12.99 -14.94
C ILE A 221 -4.85 -13.97 -16.05
N ASP A 222 -6.14 -14.08 -16.33
CA ASP A 222 -6.60 -14.21 -17.73
C ASP A 222 -6.08 -13.03 -18.61
N ARG A 223 -5.25 -12.16 -18.01
CA ARG A 223 -4.33 -11.17 -18.57
C ARG A 223 -2.88 -11.36 -18.08
N GLU A 224 -2.36 -12.58 -17.90
CA GLU A 224 -1.02 -12.87 -17.31
C GLU A 224 0.14 -12.47 -18.23
N GLU A 225 0.08 -12.89 -19.51
CA GLU A 225 0.98 -12.45 -20.57
C GLU A 225 0.97 -10.92 -20.68
N GLU A 226 -0.22 -10.34 -20.58
CA GLU A 226 -0.45 -8.91 -20.45
C GLU A 226 0.19 -8.32 -19.19
N ALA A 227 0.06 -8.89 -18.00
CA ALA A 227 0.63 -8.38 -16.76
C ALA A 227 2.17 -8.43 -16.74
N ARG A 228 2.77 -9.49 -17.30
CA ARG A 228 4.23 -9.61 -17.49
C ARG A 228 4.72 -8.52 -18.45
N LYS A 229 4.07 -8.38 -19.60
CA LYS A 229 4.31 -7.31 -20.58
C LYS A 229 4.12 -5.92 -19.96
N TYR A 230 3.03 -5.69 -19.24
CA TYR A 230 2.67 -4.42 -18.60
C TYR A 230 3.54 -4.06 -17.41
N SER A 231 4.11 -4.98 -16.63
CA SER A 231 4.95 -4.56 -15.49
C SER A 231 6.16 -3.75 -15.96
N ARG A 232 6.90 -4.27 -16.95
CA ARG A 232 8.00 -3.59 -17.64
C ARG A 232 7.50 -2.43 -18.51
N GLU A 233 6.59 -2.69 -19.44
CA GLU A 233 6.13 -1.67 -20.39
C GLU A 233 5.39 -0.52 -19.68
N ALA A 234 4.60 -0.79 -18.64
CA ALA A 234 3.90 0.26 -17.93
C ALA A 234 4.81 1.03 -16.98
N LEU A 235 5.91 0.45 -16.46
CA LEU A 235 6.93 1.27 -15.80
C LEU A 235 7.60 2.19 -16.82
N ILE A 236 8.07 1.63 -17.93
CA ILE A 236 8.69 2.39 -19.03
C ILE A 236 7.78 3.52 -19.50
N ASN A 237 6.53 3.22 -19.82
CA ASN A 237 5.56 4.20 -20.30
C ASN A 237 5.24 5.25 -19.23
N ARG A 238 5.05 4.87 -17.96
CA ARG A 238 4.77 5.85 -16.89
C ARG A 238 5.97 6.76 -16.61
N VAL A 239 7.20 6.25 -16.70
CA VAL A 239 8.41 7.09 -16.58
C VAL A 239 8.57 7.97 -17.82
N ASN A 240 8.43 7.42 -19.02
CA ASN A 240 8.64 8.13 -20.30
C ASN A 240 7.57 9.20 -20.58
N GLU A 241 6.33 8.97 -20.18
CA GLU A 241 5.22 9.90 -20.42
C GLU A 241 4.87 10.73 -19.18
N GLY A 242 4.95 10.12 -17.99
CA GLY A 242 4.45 10.70 -16.75
C GLY A 242 5.47 11.47 -15.91
N ILE A 243 6.75 11.48 -16.29
CA ILE A 243 7.82 12.22 -15.59
C ILE A 243 8.57 13.07 -16.62
N LEU A 244 8.80 14.35 -16.32
CA LEU A 244 9.65 15.21 -17.14
C LEU A 244 11.15 14.98 -16.83
N PRO A 245 12.09 15.40 -17.68
CA PRO A 245 13.53 15.31 -17.41
C PRO A 245 13.99 15.99 -16.11
N THR A 246 13.19 16.95 -15.61
CA THR A 246 13.35 17.65 -14.33
C THR A 246 12.92 16.81 -13.12
N GLY A 247 12.17 15.73 -13.32
CA GLY A 247 11.51 14.96 -12.28
C GLY A 247 10.07 15.38 -11.99
N GLN A 248 9.61 16.52 -12.52
CA GLN A 248 8.21 16.93 -12.38
C GLN A 248 7.27 15.86 -12.96
N GLN A 249 6.15 15.61 -12.29
CA GLN A 249 5.10 14.70 -12.73
C GLN A 249 3.92 15.52 -13.30
N PRO A 250 3.91 15.88 -14.59
CA PRO A 250 3.05 16.94 -15.14
C PRO A 250 1.55 16.62 -15.02
N TYR A 251 1.17 15.35 -15.15
CA TYR A 251 -0.22 14.92 -14.97
C TYR A 251 -0.70 15.07 -13.53
N GLU A 252 0.18 14.87 -12.55
CA GLU A 252 -0.12 15.00 -11.13
C GLU A 252 -0.09 16.46 -10.69
N THR A 253 0.85 17.26 -11.21
CA THR A 253 0.95 18.70 -10.89
C THR A 253 -0.24 19.51 -11.42
N LYS A 254 -1.02 18.99 -12.37
CA LYS A 254 -2.25 19.60 -12.87
C LYS A 254 -3.48 19.31 -11.99
N ARG A 255 -3.37 18.39 -11.03
CA ARG A 255 -4.50 17.96 -10.21
C ARG A 255 -4.80 18.98 -9.10
N PRO A 256 -6.04 19.04 -8.59
CA PRO A 256 -6.40 19.99 -7.54
C PRO A 256 -5.59 19.83 -6.24
N THR A 257 -5.24 18.59 -5.88
CA THR A 257 -4.37 18.24 -4.74
C THR A 257 -3.01 17.76 -5.28
N SER A 258 -2.36 18.61 -6.06
CA SER A 258 -1.18 18.25 -6.87
C SER A 258 -0.02 17.63 -6.09
N TRP A 259 0.17 18.05 -4.83
CA TRP A 259 1.18 17.46 -3.94
C TRP A 259 0.86 15.99 -3.65
N ASP A 260 -0.34 15.73 -3.12
CA ASP A 260 -0.78 14.38 -2.75
C ASP A 260 -0.76 13.44 -3.96
N TYR A 261 -1.20 13.91 -5.14
CA TYR A 261 -1.14 13.11 -6.36
C TYR A 261 0.30 12.79 -6.78
N SER A 262 1.23 13.73 -6.65
CA SER A 262 2.64 13.52 -6.98
C SER A 262 3.30 12.50 -6.05
N VAL A 263 2.96 12.57 -4.76
CA VAL A 263 3.43 11.59 -3.75
C VAL A 263 2.78 10.23 -4.00
N PHE A 264 1.48 10.18 -4.23
CA PHE A 264 0.74 8.94 -4.49
C PHE A 264 1.22 8.22 -5.75
N ASN A 265 1.50 8.96 -6.83
CA ASN A 265 2.04 8.38 -8.05
C ASN A 265 3.47 7.84 -7.85
N LEU A 266 4.30 8.50 -7.03
CA LEU A 266 5.59 7.93 -6.62
C LEU A 266 5.45 6.62 -5.86
N GLN A 267 4.45 6.50 -4.97
CA GLN A 267 4.16 5.21 -4.31
C GLN A 267 3.90 4.14 -5.37
N ALA A 268 3.02 4.41 -6.35
CA ALA A 268 2.74 3.45 -7.42
C ALA A 268 3.97 3.10 -8.27
N LEU A 269 4.83 4.09 -8.58
CA LEU A 269 6.08 3.88 -9.32
C LEU A 269 7.09 3.02 -8.54
N PHE A 270 7.23 3.22 -7.24
CA PHE A 270 8.08 2.38 -6.38
C PHE A 270 7.62 0.92 -6.42
N LEU A 271 6.31 0.70 -6.34
CA LEU A 271 5.76 -0.64 -6.42
C LEU A 271 6.02 -1.29 -7.78
N LEU A 272 5.83 -0.54 -8.87
CA LEU A 272 6.10 -1.04 -10.22
C LEU A 272 7.60 -1.34 -10.42
N ALA A 273 8.49 -0.51 -9.90
CA ALA A 273 9.94 -0.73 -10.02
C ALA A 273 10.37 -2.00 -9.28
N GLU A 274 9.88 -2.20 -8.06
CA GLU A 274 10.14 -3.41 -7.29
C GLU A 274 9.57 -4.66 -7.96
N ARG A 275 8.33 -4.59 -8.46
CA ARG A 275 7.70 -5.70 -9.20
C ARG A 275 8.45 -6.01 -10.49
N SER A 276 8.91 -4.98 -11.19
CA SER A 276 9.70 -5.18 -12.42
C SER A 276 11.04 -5.85 -12.12
N GLN A 277 11.69 -5.50 -11.00
CA GLN A 277 12.94 -6.12 -10.56
C GLN A 277 12.74 -7.60 -10.24
N TYR A 278 11.62 -7.97 -9.62
CA TYR A 278 11.25 -9.37 -9.40
C TYR A 278 11.17 -10.17 -10.72
N PHE A 279 10.78 -9.51 -11.82
CA PHE A 279 10.75 -10.09 -13.16
C PHE A 279 12.02 -9.82 -13.99
N GLY A 280 13.13 -9.45 -13.35
CA GLY A 280 14.45 -9.31 -13.98
C GLY A 280 14.68 -7.99 -14.73
N PHE A 281 13.82 -6.99 -14.58
CA PHE A 281 14.03 -5.64 -15.11
C PHE A 281 14.34 -4.65 -13.98
N ASP A 282 15.51 -4.01 -14.02
CA ASP A 282 15.89 -2.99 -13.04
C ASP A 282 15.08 -1.70 -13.23
N GLY A 283 13.87 -1.70 -12.67
CA GLY A 283 12.96 -0.56 -12.72
C GLY A 283 13.41 0.62 -11.85
N TRP A 284 14.28 0.39 -10.86
CA TRP A 284 14.77 1.46 -10.00
C TRP A 284 15.72 2.37 -10.77
N ASN A 285 16.66 1.78 -11.50
CA ASN A 285 17.68 2.55 -12.24
C ASN A 285 17.31 2.79 -13.70
N TYR A 286 16.08 2.47 -14.12
CA TYR A 286 15.60 2.79 -15.45
C TYR A 286 15.61 4.30 -15.71
N VAL A 287 16.22 4.70 -16.83
CA VAL A 287 16.26 6.08 -17.32
C VAL A 287 15.57 6.14 -18.69
N GLY A 288 14.51 6.94 -18.77
CA GLY A 288 13.79 7.18 -20.02
C GLY A 288 14.61 7.97 -21.04
N PRO A 289 14.19 8.01 -22.31
CA PRO A 289 14.98 8.56 -23.42
C PRO A 289 15.29 10.05 -23.27
N ARG A 290 14.52 10.80 -22.48
CA ARG A 290 14.79 12.23 -22.17
C ARG A 290 15.50 12.42 -20.83
N GLY A 291 16.06 11.37 -20.24
CA GLY A 291 16.72 11.39 -18.94
C GLY A 291 15.76 11.33 -17.76
N GLN A 292 14.59 10.73 -17.92
CA GLN A 292 13.53 10.70 -16.90
C GLN A 292 13.73 9.51 -15.97
N SER A 293 13.46 9.65 -14.67
CA SER A 293 13.57 8.52 -13.75
C SER A 293 12.72 8.71 -12.50
N ILE A 294 12.44 7.61 -11.82
CA ILE A 294 11.75 7.62 -10.52
C ILE A 294 12.58 8.41 -9.51
N LYS A 295 13.91 8.21 -9.47
CA LYS A 295 14.81 8.97 -8.61
C LYS A 295 14.69 10.48 -8.82
N LYS A 296 14.61 10.94 -10.07
CA LYS A 296 14.41 12.37 -10.35
C LYS A 296 13.05 12.88 -9.86
N ALA A 297 12.00 12.07 -9.97
CA ALA A 297 10.70 12.43 -9.43
C ALA A 297 10.68 12.51 -7.90
N VAL A 298 11.45 11.67 -7.20
CA VAL A 298 11.72 11.84 -5.77
C VAL A 298 12.49 13.14 -5.54
N ASP A 299 13.64 13.33 -6.19
CA ASP A 299 14.50 14.49 -6.01
C ASP A 299 13.77 15.82 -6.27
N TYR A 300 12.83 15.84 -7.22
CA TYR A 300 12.01 16.99 -7.53
C TYR A 300 11.14 17.45 -6.35
N LEU A 301 10.58 16.51 -5.56
CA LEU A 301 9.68 16.84 -4.45
C LEU A 301 10.42 17.28 -3.17
N LEU A 302 11.71 16.94 -3.03
CA LEU A 302 12.53 17.25 -1.84
C LEU A 302 12.47 18.72 -1.37
N PRO A 303 12.79 19.72 -2.20
CA PRO A 303 12.84 21.12 -1.74
C PRO A 303 11.47 21.62 -1.28
N PHE A 304 10.39 21.16 -1.94
CA PHE A 304 9.03 21.56 -1.61
C PHE A 304 8.59 20.96 -0.27
N ALA A 305 8.92 19.68 -0.02
CA ALA A 305 8.67 19.05 1.28
C ALA A 305 9.36 19.79 2.43
N LEU A 306 10.65 20.15 2.25
CA LEU A 306 11.44 20.87 3.25
C LEU A 306 10.92 22.30 3.52
N SER A 307 10.28 22.90 2.53
CA SER A 307 9.72 24.25 2.64
C SER A 307 8.26 24.30 3.10
N ASP A 308 7.66 23.15 3.44
CA ASP A 308 6.22 23.03 3.72
C ASP A 308 5.36 23.60 2.57
N GLY A 309 5.78 23.29 1.33
CA GLY A 309 5.10 23.72 0.11
C GLY A 309 5.21 25.22 -0.24
N LYS A 310 5.93 26.04 0.53
CA LYS A 310 6.02 27.50 0.30
C LYS A 310 6.46 27.89 -1.12
N SER A 311 7.28 27.07 -1.77
CA SER A 311 7.76 27.30 -3.14
C SER A 311 7.04 26.46 -4.20
N TRP A 312 5.95 25.76 -3.85
CA TRP A 312 5.24 24.91 -4.81
C TRP A 312 4.50 25.74 -5.85
N PRO A 313 4.83 25.62 -7.15
CA PRO A 313 4.32 26.52 -8.17
C PRO A 313 2.95 26.09 -8.74
N PHE A 314 2.33 25.04 -8.19
CA PHE A 314 1.09 24.46 -8.73
C PHE A 314 -0.08 24.57 -7.76
N LYS A 315 -1.30 24.49 -8.29
CA LYS A 315 -2.53 24.49 -7.48
C LYS A 315 -2.55 23.30 -6.53
N ASN A 316 -2.68 23.55 -5.24
CA ASN A 316 -2.80 22.51 -4.22
C ASN A 316 -3.84 22.92 -3.16
N ILE A 317 -5.04 22.34 -3.20
CA ILE A 317 -6.18 22.77 -2.37
C ILE A 317 -6.19 22.13 -0.97
N ASN A 318 -5.49 21.02 -0.80
CA ASN A 318 -5.24 20.37 0.49
C ASN A 318 -3.76 20.59 0.80
N GLY A 319 -3.39 20.94 2.03
CA GLY A 319 -2.02 21.33 2.39
C GLY A 319 -0.91 20.30 2.08
N PHE A 320 0.28 20.53 2.63
CA PHE A 320 1.46 19.69 2.34
C PHE A 320 1.65 18.56 3.37
N GLU A 321 0.82 17.52 3.27
CA GLU A 321 1.00 16.30 4.09
C GLU A 321 2.30 15.57 3.68
N THR A 322 3.28 15.48 4.57
CA THR A 322 4.61 14.95 4.21
C THR A 322 4.86 13.51 4.65
N ASN A 323 4.00 12.87 5.45
CA ASN A 323 4.26 11.52 5.98
C ASN A 323 4.43 10.50 4.86
N ASN A 324 3.58 10.54 3.85
CA ASN A 324 3.65 9.62 2.70
C ASN A 324 4.94 9.79 1.90
N TYR A 325 5.43 11.02 1.82
CA TYR A 325 6.70 11.32 1.18
C TYR A 325 7.92 10.93 2.04
N VAL A 326 7.88 11.14 3.36
CA VAL A 326 8.92 10.67 4.29
C VAL A 326 9.12 9.16 4.16
N LYS A 327 8.03 8.39 4.10
CA LYS A 327 8.08 6.94 3.90
C LYS A 327 8.75 6.56 2.57
N LEU A 328 8.47 7.32 1.49
CA LEU A 328 9.16 7.14 0.21
C LEU A 328 10.65 7.45 0.31
N LEU A 329 11.03 8.49 1.06
CA LEU A 329 12.44 8.83 1.26
C LEU A 329 13.21 7.75 2.01
N GLU A 330 12.57 7.08 2.97
CA GLU A 330 13.18 5.97 3.70
C GLU A 330 13.49 4.79 2.79
N LEU A 331 12.55 4.46 1.89
CA LEU A 331 12.79 3.48 0.84
C LEU A 331 13.86 3.96 -0.14
N ALA A 332 13.77 5.23 -0.56
CA ALA A 332 14.69 5.84 -1.50
C ALA A 332 16.14 5.80 -0.97
N PHE A 333 16.36 5.98 0.33
CA PHE A 333 17.69 5.87 0.95
C PHE A 333 18.26 4.46 0.89
N VAL A 334 17.43 3.42 1.03
CA VAL A 334 17.88 2.02 0.89
C VAL A 334 18.24 1.72 -0.57
N ILE A 335 17.46 2.23 -1.52
CA ILE A 335 17.64 1.99 -2.96
C ILE A 335 18.79 2.83 -3.52
N TRP A 336 18.85 4.11 -3.16
CA TRP A 336 19.84 5.09 -3.54
C TRP A 336 20.37 5.78 -2.27
N PRO A 337 21.55 5.38 -1.75
CA PRO A 337 22.09 5.88 -0.49
C PRO A 337 22.58 7.33 -0.62
N ASP A 338 21.64 8.26 -0.57
CA ASP A 338 21.82 9.70 -0.73
C ASP A 338 21.51 10.41 0.59
N ASP A 339 22.51 11.05 1.18
CA ASP A 339 22.41 11.69 2.50
C ASP A 339 21.33 12.80 2.55
N ARG A 340 20.96 13.37 1.39
CA ARG A 340 19.88 14.35 1.32
C ARG A 340 18.55 13.76 1.78
N TYR A 341 18.31 12.47 1.51
CA TYR A 341 17.10 11.77 1.95
C TYR A 341 17.09 11.62 3.47
N LEU A 342 18.19 11.14 4.08
CA LEU A 342 18.30 10.95 5.53
C LEU A 342 18.18 12.28 6.30
N LYS A 343 18.81 13.34 5.78
CA LYS A 343 18.69 14.70 6.34
C LYS A 343 17.24 15.18 6.29
N THR A 344 16.56 14.99 5.17
CA THR A 344 15.15 15.38 4.99
C THR A 344 14.22 14.58 5.88
N ILE A 345 14.40 13.26 5.98
CA ILE A 345 13.63 12.39 6.88
C ILE A 345 13.74 12.89 8.32
N THR A 346 14.93 13.28 8.77
CA THR A 346 15.18 13.76 10.13
C THR A 346 14.43 15.07 10.41
N ILE A 347 14.44 16.01 9.46
CA ILE A 347 13.73 17.30 9.56
C ILE A 347 12.22 17.11 9.53
N LEU A 348 11.70 16.29 8.61
CA LEU A 348 10.25 16.12 8.46
C LEU A 348 9.65 15.27 9.58
N ARG A 349 10.36 14.24 10.06
CA ARG A 349 9.90 13.40 11.18
C ARG A 349 9.88 14.14 12.51
N SER A 350 10.65 15.21 12.73
CA SER A 350 10.52 16.01 13.96
C SER A 350 9.21 16.78 14.02
N ASN A 351 8.56 17.00 12.87
CA ASN A 351 7.35 17.81 12.76
C ASN A 351 6.05 16.97 12.65
N ASN A 352 6.15 15.66 12.39
CA ASN A 352 5.00 14.78 12.19
C ASN A 352 4.70 13.85 13.38
N ARG A 353 3.40 13.60 13.64
CA ARG A 353 2.91 12.87 14.83
C ARG A 353 2.49 11.41 14.59
N GLU A 354 2.33 10.95 13.35
CA GLU A 354 1.93 9.57 13.04
C GLU A 354 3.06 8.78 12.36
N ASP A 355 3.70 7.91 13.13
CA ASP A 355 4.69 6.97 12.61
C ASP A 355 4.05 5.63 12.26
N ASN A 356 4.27 5.14 11.03
CA ASN A 356 3.86 3.81 10.62
C ASN A 356 4.90 2.76 11.04
N TYR A 357 4.49 1.90 11.96
CA TYR A 357 5.23 0.77 12.56
C TYR A 357 5.99 -0.13 11.56
N LEU A 358 5.49 -0.15 10.34
CA LEU A 358 5.85 -1.08 9.28
C LEU A 358 7.16 -0.69 8.57
N CYS A 359 7.45 0.60 8.39
CA CYS A 359 8.67 1.01 7.69
C CYS A 359 9.95 0.62 8.46
N ILE A 360 9.86 0.73 9.78
CA ILE A 360 10.88 0.38 10.76
C ILE A 360 11.23 -1.12 10.67
N TRP A 361 10.24 -2.00 10.53
CA TRP A 361 10.48 -3.45 10.44
C TRP A 361 11.10 -3.87 9.09
N SER A 362 10.76 -3.19 7.99
CA SER A 362 11.36 -3.47 6.68
C SER A 362 12.82 -3.10 6.59
N LEU A 363 13.17 -1.94 7.15
CA LEU A 363 14.54 -1.47 7.23
C LEU A 363 15.42 -2.42 8.05
N MET A 364 14.85 -3.10 9.05
CA MET A 364 15.60 -4.05 9.91
C MET A 364 15.65 -5.49 9.37
N THR A 365 14.70 -5.90 8.52
CA THR A 365 14.60 -7.31 8.05
C THR A 365 14.95 -7.50 6.57
N ASN A 366 15.33 -6.42 5.88
CA ASN A 366 15.92 -6.40 4.56
C ASN A 366 15.12 -7.14 3.46
N ARG A 367 13.79 -7.28 3.58
CA ARG A 367 13.00 -8.02 2.57
C ARG A 367 11.57 -7.57 2.21
N GLN A 368 10.93 -6.55 2.80
CA GLN A 368 9.54 -6.21 2.40
C GLN A 368 9.16 -4.72 2.43
N LEU A 369 9.82 -3.90 1.60
CA LEU A 369 9.71 -2.43 1.46
C LEU A 369 8.26 -1.84 1.50
N TRP A 370 7.23 -2.62 1.17
CA TRP A 370 5.79 -2.29 1.17
C TRP A 370 5.22 -1.73 2.49
N THR A 371 5.87 -2.08 3.59
CA THR A 371 5.49 -1.68 4.94
C THR A 371 5.68 -0.16 5.15
N CYS A 372 6.52 0.51 4.34
CA CYS A 372 6.72 1.94 4.42
C CYS A 372 5.55 2.76 3.84
N LEU A 373 4.96 2.37 2.71
CA LEU A 373 4.03 3.20 1.92
C LEU A 373 2.57 3.15 2.42
N LYS A 374 2.32 3.48 3.70
CA LYS A 374 0.93 3.69 4.19
C LYS A 374 0.30 4.92 3.59
#